data_AF-A0A220UC37-F1
#
_entry.id   AF-A0A220UC37-F1
#
_cell.length_a   1.000
_cell.length_b   1.000
_cell.length_c   1.000
_cell.angle_alpha   90.00
_cell.angle_beta   90.00
_cell.angle_gamma   90.00
#
_symmetry.space_group_name_H-M   'P 1'
#
loop_
_entity.id
_entity.type
_entity.pdbx_description
1 polymer ?
#
loop_
_entity_poly.entity_id
_entity_poly.type
_entity_poly.pdbx_seq_one_letter_code
_entity_poly.pdbx_strand_id
1 'polypeptide(L)'
;MFGNSQLWTRIATLEERNRALESLVQELAHRSWIGEAELLQLRSEIGPQVPEECRRLVAEDKVIQAIKVYRERTGAGLREAKEAIDRYRASL
;
A
#
# COMPACT_ATOMS: atom_id res chain seq x y z
N MET A 1 -14.60 -15.34 -21.68
CA MET A 1 -13.18 -14.93 -21.79
C MET A 1 -13.07 -13.41 -22.01
N PHE A 2 -13.48 -12.59 -21.04
CA PHE A 2 -13.42 -11.11 -21.13
C PHE A 2 -12.72 -10.45 -19.94
N GLY A 3 -12.55 -11.17 -18.82
CA GLY A 3 -11.91 -10.63 -17.62
C GLY A 3 -10.45 -10.24 -17.82
N ASN A 4 -9.71 -10.94 -18.69
CA ASN A 4 -8.28 -10.67 -18.83
C ASN A 4 -8.01 -9.33 -19.54
N SER A 5 -8.77 -8.96 -20.57
CA SER A 5 -8.56 -7.71 -21.32
C SER A 5 -8.79 -6.46 -20.45
N GLN A 6 -9.80 -6.48 -19.58
CA GLN A 6 -10.02 -5.40 -18.61
C GLN A 6 -8.93 -5.34 -17.55
N LEU A 7 -8.42 -6.49 -17.09
CA LEU A 7 -7.29 -6.55 -16.16
C LEU A 7 -6.02 -6.01 -16.79
N TRP A 8 -5.68 -6.37 -18.03
CA TRP A 8 -4.52 -5.83 -18.75
C TRP A 8 -4.63 -4.32 -18.96
N THR A 9 -5.81 -3.82 -19.33
CA THR A 9 -6.06 -2.37 -19.44
C THR A 9 -5.86 -1.66 -18.10
N ARG A 10 -6.33 -2.28 -17.01
CA ARG A 10 -6.18 -1.75 -15.65
C ARG A 10 -4.72 -1.73 -15.22
N ILE A 11 -3.97 -2.80 -15.48
CA ILE A 11 -2.53 -2.89 -15.21
C ILE A 11 -1.79 -1.78 -15.97
N ALA A 12 -2.01 -1.66 -17.28
CA ALA A 12 -1.36 -0.62 -18.09
C ALA A 12 -1.66 0.81 -17.59
N THR A 13 -2.91 1.06 -17.20
CA THR A 13 -3.31 2.37 -16.63
C THR A 13 -2.64 2.63 -15.28
N LEU A 14 -2.51 1.61 -14.44
CA LEU A 14 -1.84 1.70 -13.15
C LEU A 14 -0.34 1.90 -13.30
N GLU A 15 0.30 1.21 -14.25
CA GLU A 15 1.71 1.38 -14.57
C GLU A 15 2.01 2.80 -15.06
N GLU A 16 1.18 3.35 -15.94
CA GLU A 16 1.34 4.73 -16.41
C GLU A 16 1.21 5.73 -15.25
N ARG A 17 0.21 5.53 -14.39
CA ARG A 17 0.02 6.37 -13.21
C ARG A 17 1.20 6.25 -12.23
N ASN A 18 1.74 5.05 -12.02
CA ASN A 18 2.91 4.85 -11.17
C ASN A 18 4.13 5.57 -11.73
N ARG A 19 4.41 5.46 -13.03
CA ARG A 19 5.52 6.21 -13.67
C ARG A 19 5.39 7.71 -13.49
N ALA A 20 4.18 8.25 -13.64
CA ALA A 20 3.92 9.67 -13.43
C ALA A 20 4.15 10.10 -11.97
N LEU A 21 3.68 9.29 -11.01
CA LEU A 21 3.89 9.54 -9.58
C LEU A 21 5.35 9.45 -9.19
N GLU A 22 6.08 8.46 -9.70
CA GLU A 22 7.52 8.29 -9.48
C GLU A 22 8.30 9.49 -10.00
N SER A 23 8.01 9.96 -11.21
CA SER A 23 8.64 11.15 -11.80
C SER A 23 8.39 12.39 -10.94
N LEU A 24 7.18 12.55 -10.42
CA LEU A 24 6.82 13.68 -9.55
C LEU A 24 7.54 13.60 -8.20
N VAL A 25 7.67 12.42 -7.60
CA VAL A 25 8.43 12.23 -6.35
C VAL A 25 9.91 12.55 -6.57
N GLN A 26 10.50 12.11 -7.69
CA GLN A 26 11.89 12.44 -8.02
C GLN A 26 12.13 13.94 -8.16
N GLU A 27 11.23 14.64 -8.86
CA GLU A 27 11.30 16.10 -9.01
C GLU A 27 11.19 16.82 -7.66
N LEU A 28 10.23 16.42 -6.81
CA LEU A 28 10.07 17.01 -5.48
C LEU A 28 11.27 16.73 -4.56
N ALA A 29 11.83 15.52 -4.63
CA ALA A 29 13.02 15.14 -3.87
C ALA A 29 14.22 15.98 -4.29
N HIS A 30 14.42 16.15 -5.60
CA HIS A 30 15.47 16.99 -6.15
C HIS A 30 15.34 18.46 -5.68
N ARG A 31 14.13 19.02 -5.75
CA ARG A 31 13.85 20.41 -5.32
C ARG A 31 14.00 20.63 -3.82
N SER A 32 13.75 19.59 -3.03
CA SER A 32 13.83 19.63 -1.57
C SER A 32 15.21 19.19 -1.04
N TRP A 33 16.14 18.84 -1.92
CA TRP A 33 17.45 18.27 -1.58
C TRP A 33 17.39 17.01 -0.72
N ILE A 34 16.27 16.27 -0.81
CA ILE A 34 16.05 15.04 -0.06
C ILE A 34 16.73 13.90 -0.82
N GLY A 35 17.71 13.27 -0.18
CA GLY A 35 18.42 12.12 -0.75
C GLY A 35 17.57 10.84 -0.74
N GLU A 36 17.95 9.85 -1.56
CA GLU A 36 17.28 8.54 -1.62
C GLU A 36 17.21 7.86 -0.24
N ALA A 37 18.28 7.98 0.56
CA ALA A 37 18.34 7.43 1.92
C ALA A 37 17.28 8.03 2.85
N GLU A 38 17.03 9.33 2.75
CA GLU A 38 16.04 10.03 3.55
C GLU A 38 14.61 9.68 3.11
N LEU A 39 14.38 9.51 1.79
CA LEU A 39 13.10 9.00 1.28
C LEU A 39 12.79 7.58 1.77
N LEU A 40 13.81 6.71 1.80
CA LEU A 40 13.67 5.35 2.33
C LEU A 40 13.32 5.35 3.81
N GLN A 41 13.91 6.27 4.58
CA GLN A 41 13.62 6.45 6.00
C GLN A 41 12.22 7.02 6.24
N LEU A 42 11.80 8.05 5.50
CA LEU A 42 10.42 8.56 5.56
C LEU A 42 9.39 7.47 5.23
N ARG A 43 9.70 6.62 4.24
CA ARG A 43 8.83 5.49 3.88
C ARG A 43 8.71 4.47 5.01
N SER A 44 9.79 4.18 5.74
CA SER A 44 9.73 3.26 6.88
C SER A 44 8.98 3.88 8.06
N GLU A 45 9.11 5.19 8.30
CA GLU A 45 8.39 5.93 9.34
C GLU A 45 6.89 6.00 9.09
N ILE A 46 6.45 6.17 7.83
CA ILE A 46 5.02 6.18 7.45
C ILE A 46 4.37 4.79 7.62
N GLY A 47 5.18 3.72 7.72
CA GLY A 47 4.74 2.36 8.00
C GLY A 47 3.92 1.72 6.86
N PRO A 48 3.49 0.46 7.01
CA PRO A 48 2.57 -0.16 6.06
C PRO A 48 1.26 0.63 6.02
N GLN A 49 0.84 1.03 4.83
CA GLN A 49 -0.40 1.76 4.55
C GLN A 49 -1.62 0.86 4.80
N VAL A 50 -1.86 0.52 6.07
CA VAL A 50 -3.05 -0.20 6.51
C VAL A 50 -4.20 0.81 6.58
N PRO A 51 -5.34 0.55 5.93
CA PRO A 51 -6.49 1.44 5.99
C PRO A 51 -6.89 1.73 7.43
N GLU A 52 -7.33 2.95 7.71
CA GLU A 52 -7.72 3.41 9.06
C GLU A 52 -8.72 2.47 9.76
N GLU A 53 -9.63 1.89 8.98
CA GLU A 53 -10.61 0.92 9.46
C GLU A 53 -9.97 -0.40 9.90
N CYS A 54 -8.95 -0.87 9.17
CA CYS A 54 -8.17 -2.05 9.58
C CYS A 54 -7.36 -1.74 10.84
N ARG A 55 -6.79 -0.54 10.98
CA ARG A 55 -6.06 -0.11 12.18
C ARG A 55 -6.94 -0.16 13.44
N ARG A 56 -8.15 0.39 13.34
CA ARG A 56 -9.17 0.33 14.41
C ARG A 56 -9.51 -1.11 14.79
N LEU A 57 -9.74 -1.97 13.79
CA LEU A 57 -10.05 -3.39 14.03
C LEU A 57 -8.88 -4.14 14.67
N VAL A 58 -7.63 -3.83 14.33
CA VAL A 58 -6.45 -4.41 14.99
C VAL A 58 -6.35 -3.95 16.45
N ALA A 59 -6.62 -2.67 16.73
CA ALA A 59 -6.62 -2.14 18.10
C ALA A 59 -7.74 -2.77 18.97
N GLU A 60 -8.85 -3.17 18.36
CA GLU A 60 -9.94 -3.92 19.02
C GLU A 60 -9.69 -5.45 19.08
N ASP A 61 -8.49 -5.90 18.72
CA ASP A 61 -8.08 -7.32 18.63
C ASP A 61 -8.91 -8.17 17.64
N LYS A 62 -9.65 -7.50 16.73
CA LYS A 62 -10.50 -8.10 15.67
C LYS A 62 -9.71 -8.37 14.39
N VAL A 63 -8.60 -9.11 14.51
CA VAL A 63 -7.64 -9.34 13.42
C VAL A 63 -8.28 -9.98 12.17
N ILE A 64 -9.18 -10.95 12.33
CA ILE A 64 -9.86 -11.61 11.20
C ILE A 64 -10.70 -10.60 10.40
N GLN A 65 -11.38 -9.68 11.10
CA GLN A 65 -12.17 -8.63 10.45
C GLN A 65 -11.26 -7.61 9.77
N ALA A 66 -10.13 -7.26 10.38
CA ALA A 66 -9.12 -6.39 9.75
C ALA A 66 -8.59 -7.00 8.45
N ILE A 67 -8.27 -8.29 8.42
CA ILE A 67 -7.84 -9.00 7.21
C ILE A 67 -8.94 -8.97 6.14
N LYS A 68 -10.20 -9.20 6.53
CA LYS A 68 -11.34 -9.15 5.59
C LYS A 68 -11.48 -7.76 4.97
N VAL A 69 -11.51 -6.70 5.79
CA VAL A 69 -11.61 -5.31 5.33
C VAL A 69 -10.41 -4.94 4.45
N TYR A 70 -9.20 -5.38 4.82
CA TYR A 70 -8.01 -5.12 4.02
C TYR A 70 -8.13 -5.71 2.62
N ARG A 71 -8.59 -6.96 2.50
CA ARG A 71 -8.83 -7.60 1.20
C ARG A 71 -9.89 -6.89 0.38
N GLU A 72 -10.99 -6.48 1.00
CA GLU A 72 -12.07 -5.77 0.32
C GLU A 72 -11.64 -4.39 -0.17
N ARG A 73 -10.79 -3.69 0.60
CA ARG A 73 -10.31 -2.34 0.26
C ARG A 73 -9.14 -2.32 -0.73
N THR A 74 -8.24 -3.31 -0.65
CA THR A 74 -7.01 -3.33 -1.45
C THR A 74 -7.07 -4.31 -2.63
N GLY A 75 -8.00 -5.26 -2.61
CA GLY A 75 -8.03 -6.38 -3.55
C GLY A 75 -6.97 -7.45 -3.28
N ALA A 76 -6.21 -7.33 -2.18
CA ALA A 76 -5.13 -8.25 -1.85
C ALA A 76 -5.62 -9.70 -1.66
N GLY A 77 -4.74 -10.65 -1.99
CA GLY A 77 -4.93 -12.06 -1.67
C GLY A 77 -4.99 -12.29 -0.16
N LEU A 78 -5.50 -13.46 0.26
CA LEU A 78 -5.62 -13.79 1.69
C LEU A 78 -4.25 -13.77 2.40
N ARG A 79 -3.22 -14.29 1.73
CA ARG A 79 -1.85 -14.30 2.24
C ARG A 79 -1.30 -12.89 2.41
N GLU A 80 -1.40 -12.06 1.38
CA GLU A 80 -0.91 -10.68 1.38
C GLU A 80 -1.60 -9.84 2.45
N ALA A 81 -2.92 -9.98 2.57
CA ALA A 81 -3.70 -9.27 3.58
C ALA A 81 -3.32 -9.69 5.01
N LYS A 82 -3.11 -10.98 5.24
CA LYS A 82 -2.61 -11.47 6.53
C LYS A 82 -1.22 -10.91 6.83
N GLU A 83 -0.28 -11.03 5.89
CA GLU A 83 1.09 -10.52 6.06
C GLU A 83 1.12 -9.00 6.27
N ALA A 84 0.21 -8.23 5.68
CA ALA A 84 0.11 -6.80 5.90
C ALA A 84 -0.39 -6.46 7.32
N ILE A 85 -1.46 -7.14 7.77
CA ILE A 85 -2.03 -6.93 9.12
C ILE A 85 -1.08 -7.44 10.21
N ASP A 86 -0.43 -8.59 10.01
CA ASP A 86 0.54 -9.15 10.97
C ASP A 86 1.76 -8.23 11.12
N ARG A 87 2.29 -7.68 10.01
CA ARG A 87 3.37 -6.68 10.06
C ARG A 87 2.95 -5.41 10.78
N TYR A 88 1.74 -4.91 10.52
CA TYR A 88 1.22 -3.74 11.21
C TYR A 88 1.07 -3.98 12.71
N ARG A 89 0.60 -5.17 13.11
CA ARG A 89 0.50 -5.55 14.53
C ARG A 89 1.86 -5.69 15.19
N ALA A 90 2.88 -6.16 14.47
CA ALA A 90 4.24 -6.26 14.97
C ALA A 90 4.96 -4.90 15.11
N SER A 91 4.43 -3.85 14.46
CA SER A 91 4.93 -2.47 14.59
C SER A 91 4.23 -1.63 15.66
N LEU A 92 3.22 -2.19 16.36
CA LEU A 92 2.58 -1.59 17.54
C LEU A 92 3.37 -1.92 18.80
#